data_AF-A0A2E5GWM5-F1
#
_entry.id   AF-A0A2E5GWM5-F1
#
_cell.length_a   1.000
_cell.length_b   1.000
_cell.length_c   1.000
_cell.angle_alpha   90.00
_cell.angle_beta   90.00
_cell.angle_gamma   90.00
#
_symmetry.space_group_name_H-M   'P 1'
#
loop_
_entity.id
_entity.type
_entity.pdbx_description
1 polymer ?
#
loop_
_entity_poly.entity_id
_entity_poly.type
_entity_poly.pdbx_seq_one_letter_code
_entity_poly.pdbx_strand_id
1 'polypeptide(L)' 'MSNKKKKLSYYFDFSEVANYFFRKKDPKRKTNFSLKAMHTVNKISIIMFLLGVLFIIFRRLI' A
#
# COMPACT_ATOMS: atom_id res chain seq x y z
N MET A 1 -9.76 -16.18 26.80
CA MET A 1 -8.41 -15.65 26.50
C MET A 1 -8.17 -15.62 24.98
N SER A 2 -8.72 -14.66 24.21
CA SER A 2 -8.64 -14.67 22.72
C SER A 2 -8.58 -13.28 22.07
N ASN A 3 -7.92 -12.29 22.68
CA ASN A 3 -7.79 -10.93 22.12
C ASN A 3 -6.37 -10.59 21.60
N LYS A 4 -5.32 -11.35 21.96
CA LYS A 4 -3.94 -11.07 21.50
C LYS A 4 -3.67 -11.44 20.03
N LYS A 5 -4.24 -12.55 19.53
CA LYS A 5 -4.00 -13.00 18.14
C LYS A 5 -4.49 -12.01 17.09
N LYS A 6 -5.63 -11.32 17.34
CA LYS A 6 -6.17 -10.29 16.45
C LYS A 6 -5.26 -9.06 16.33
N LYS A 7 -4.56 -8.70 17.42
CA LYS A 7 -3.69 -7.52 17.45
C LYS A 7 -2.42 -7.72 16.62
N LEU A 8 -1.79 -8.90 16.72
CA LEU A 8 -0.56 -9.19 15.97
C LEU A 8 -0.82 -9.31 14.46
N SER A 9 -1.93 -9.96 14.08
CA SER A 9 -2.36 -10.09 12.68
C SER A 9 -2.61 -8.73 12.01
N TYR A 10 -3.13 -7.75 12.76
CA TYR A 10 -3.40 -6.41 12.25
C TYR A 10 -2.14 -5.65 11.82
N TYR A 11 -1.02 -5.81 12.53
CA TYR A 11 0.25 -5.15 12.18
C TYR A 11 0.90 -5.73 10.91
N PHE A 12 0.59 -6.97 10.55
CA PHE A 12 1.04 -7.62 9.31
C PHE A 12 -0.08 -7.69 8.26
N ASP A 13 -1.16 -6.94 8.43
CA ASP A 13 -2.28 -6.97 7.50
C ASP A 13 -1.97 -6.12 6.26
N PHE A 14 -1.16 -6.70 5.36
CA PHE A 14 -0.85 -6.10 4.07
C PHE A 14 -2.04 -6.10 3.10
N SER A 15 -3.16 -6.71 3.49
CA SER A 15 -4.39 -6.81 2.69
C SER A 15 -4.98 -5.42 2.41
N GLU A 16 -4.80 -4.46 3.33
CA GLU A 16 -5.26 -3.08 3.15
C GLU A 16 -4.47 -2.34 2.06
N VAL A 17 -3.14 -2.57 1.99
CA VAL A 17 -2.28 -2.01 0.94
C VAL A 17 -2.56 -2.67 -0.40
N ALA A 18 -2.73 -4.00 -0.43
CA ALA A 18 -3.13 -4.74 -1.63
C ALA A 18 -4.49 -4.24 -2.14
N ASN A 19 -5.49 -4.12 -1.27
CA ASN A 19 -6.79 -3.56 -1.60
C ASN A 19 -6.66 -2.10 -2.08
N TYR A 20 -5.75 -1.29 -1.53
CA TYR A 20 -5.49 0.06 -2.03
C TYR A 20 -4.99 0.08 -3.48
N PHE A 21 -4.17 -0.90 -3.89
CA PHE A 21 -3.72 -1.06 -5.29
C PHE A 21 -4.80 -1.64 -6.20
N PHE A 22 -5.56 -2.64 -5.75
CA PHE A 22 -6.59 -3.34 -6.52
C PHE A 22 -8.01 -2.77 -6.38
N ARG A 23 -8.19 -1.63 -5.68
CA ARG A 23 -9.51 -1.02 -5.42
C ARG A 23 -10.23 -0.73 -6.73
N LYS A 24 -11.37 -1.43 -6.93
CA LYS A 24 -12.23 -1.23 -8.11
C LYS A 24 -12.59 0.25 -8.30
N LYS A 25 -12.62 0.64 -9.57
CA LYS A 25 -13.03 1.98 -9.98
C LYS A 25 -14.55 2.08 -9.90
N ASP A 26 -15.06 2.75 -8.87
CA ASP A 26 -16.47 3.10 -8.77
C ASP A 26 -16.80 4.11 -9.91
N PRO A 27 -17.82 3.84 -10.74
CA PRO A 27 -18.20 4.69 -11.86
C PRO A 27 -18.99 5.94 -11.46
N LYS A 28 -19.51 6.05 -10.23
CA LYS A 28 -20.34 7.20 -9.79
C LYS A 28 -19.55 8.38 -9.20
N ARG A 29 -18.24 8.23 -9.00
CA ARG A 29 -17.41 9.24 -8.33
C ARG A 29 -16.95 10.32 -9.31
N LYS A 30 -17.21 11.59 -8.98
CA LYS A 30 -16.70 12.75 -9.73
C LYS A 30 -15.18 12.70 -9.76
N THR A 31 -14.60 12.41 -10.91
CA THR A 31 -13.15 12.31 -11.07
C THR A 31 -12.57 13.69 -11.34
N ASN A 32 -12.02 14.33 -10.31
CA ASN A 32 -11.17 15.51 -10.49
C ASN A 32 -9.74 15.06 -10.82
N PHE A 33 -9.15 15.63 -11.87
CA PHE A 33 -7.78 15.30 -12.30
C PHE A 33 -6.76 15.53 -11.18
N SER A 34 -6.91 16.62 -10.42
CA SER A 34 -6.02 16.96 -9.28
C SER A 34 -6.06 15.90 -8.17
N LEU A 35 -7.24 15.39 -7.83
CA LEU A 35 -7.41 14.34 -6.82
C LEU A 35 -6.82 13.01 -7.29
N LYS A 36 -7.01 12.69 -8.58
CA LYS A 36 -6.42 11.49 -9.18
C LYS A 36 -4.89 11.58 -9.20
N ALA A 37 -4.34 12.75 -9.55
CA ALA A 37 -2.91 13.01 -9.55
C ALA A 37 -2.32 12.87 -8.14
N MET A 38 -2.94 13.47 -7.12
CA MET A 38 -2.51 13.36 -5.72
C MET A 38 -2.44 11.90 -5.25
N HIS A 39 -3.47 11.09 -5.51
CA HIS A 39 -3.44 9.65 -5.18
C HIS A 39 -2.42 8.86 -6.00
N THR A 40 -2.17 9.27 -7.25
CA THR A 40 -1.21 8.61 -8.14
C THR A 40 0.22 8.85 -7.66
N VAL A 41 0.55 10.10 -7.36
CA VAL A 41 1.84 10.48 -6.78
C VAL A 41 2.07 9.74 -5.47
N ASN A 42 1.09 9.72 -4.56
CA ASN A 42 1.21 8.95 -3.31
C ASN A 42 1.45 7.45 -3.54
N LYS A 43 0.79 6.82 -4.53
CA LYS A 43 1.04 5.41 -4.87
C LYS A 43 2.46 5.19 -5.40
N ILE A 44 2.94 6.09 -6.26
CA ILE A 44 4.30 6.01 -6.83
C ILE A 44 5.35 6.15 -5.72
N SER A 45 5.17 7.08 -4.78
CA SER A 45 6.09 7.27 -3.66
C SER A 45 6.25 6.01 -2.81
N ILE A 46 5.14 5.32 -2.49
CA ILE A 46 5.18 4.06 -1.74
C ILE A 46 5.91 2.96 -2.52
N ILE A 47 5.67 2.85 -3.83
CA ILE A 47 6.35 1.86 -4.68
C ILE A 47 7.85 2.12 -4.74
N MET A 48 8.28 3.37 -4.99
CA MET A 48 9.69 3.74 -5.05
C MET A 48 10.41 3.48 -3.71
N PHE A 49 9.75 3.80 -2.60
CA PHE A 49 10.26 3.50 -1.26
C PHE A 49 10.44 1.99 -1.04
N LEU A 50 9.43 1.17 -1.36
CA LEU A 50 9.51 -0.28 -1.22
C LEU A 50 10.62 -0.88 -2.09
N LEU A 51 10.78 -0.41 -3.34
CA LEU A 51 11.86 -0.85 -4.22
C LEU A 51 13.24 -0.50 -3.66
N GLY A 52 13.42 0.69 -3.10
CA GLY A 52 14.68 1.09 -2.45
C GLY A 52 15.01 0.23 -1.23
N VAL A 53 14.01 -0.03 -0.38
CA VAL A 53 14.15 -0.92 0.79
C VAL A 53 14.52 -2.33 0.35
N LEU A 54 13.80 -2.89 -0.64
CA LEU A 54 14.09 -4.20 -1.19
C LEU A 54 15.51 -4.25 -1.77
N PHE A 55 15.93 -3.24 -2.53
CA PHE A 55 17.28 -3.17 -3.11
C PHE A 55 18.37 -3.21 -2.03
N ILE A 56 18.21 -2.46 -0.94
CA ILE A 56 19.17 -2.47 0.17
C ILE A 56 19.21 -3.85 0.85
N ILE A 57 18.04 -4.47 1.07
CA ILE A 57 17.97 -5.81 1.68
C ILE A 57 18.63 -6.84 0.78
N PHE A 58 18.29 -6.87 -0.52
CA PHE A 58 18.90 -7.78 -1.49
C PHE A 58 20.41 -7.61 -1.58
N ARG A 59 20.88 -6.36 -1.68
CA ARG A 59 22.32 -6.05 -1.72
C ARG A 59 23.06 -6.41 -0.43
N ARG A 60 22.36 -6.54 0.69
CA ARG A 60 22.97 -6.92 1.97
C ARG A 60 22.95 -8.42 2.23
N LEU A 61 22.02 -9.15 1.59
CA LEU A 61 21.86 -10.60 1.75
C LEU A 61 22.57 -11.42 0.67
N ILE A 62 22.79 -10.84 -0.51
CA ILE A 62 23.62 -11.37 -1.61
C ILE A 62 25.01 -10.73 -1.53
#